data_AF-A0A7C1DQA1-F1
#
_entry.id   AF-A0A7C1DQA1-F1
#
_cell.length_a   1.000
_cell.length_b   1.000
_cell.length_c   1.000
_cell.angle_alpha   90.00
_cell.angle_beta   90.00
_cell.angle_gamma   90.00
#
_symmetry.space_group_name_H-M   'P 1'
#
loop_
_entity.id
_entity.type
_entity.pdbx_description
1 polymer ?
#
loop_
_entity_poly.entity_id
_entity_poly.type
_entity_poly.pdbx_seq_one_letter_code
_entity_poly.pdbx_strand_id
1 'polypeptide(L)'
;MCRVITPDQAGIHSHVDDPLSIAELLRETLAEELQAMTELSARWHLIEDEEVGHTLSHLIEDRRRSIALLWDILRKTEERAFGEIHHHGHSH
;
A
#
# COMPACT_ATOMS: atom_id res chain seq x y z
N MET A 1 11.69 34.14 -26.09
CA MET A 1 10.80 32.99 -25.95
C MET A 1 11.48 31.96 -25.05
N CYS A 2 11.14 31.95 -23.76
CA CYS A 2 11.67 30.96 -22.81
C CYS A 2 11.00 29.61 -23.09
N ARG A 3 11.82 28.57 -23.33
CA ARG A 3 11.35 27.22 -23.58
C ARG A 3 11.04 26.58 -22.22
N VAL A 4 9.78 26.53 -21.85
CA VAL A 4 9.30 25.77 -20.70
C VAL A 4 9.51 24.30 -21.02
N ILE A 5 10.42 23.64 -20.29
CA ILE A 5 10.51 22.19 -20.29
C ILE A 5 9.53 21.72 -19.22
N THR A 6 8.29 21.48 -19.60
CA THR A 6 7.41 20.62 -18.81
C THR A 6 8.03 19.22 -18.86
N PRO A 7 8.44 18.62 -17.73
CA PRO A 7 8.72 17.20 -17.74
C PRO A 7 7.45 16.50 -18.21
N ASP A 8 7.62 15.67 -19.23
CA ASP A 8 6.58 14.94 -19.93
C ASP A 8 5.72 14.20 -18.89
N GLN A 9 4.51 14.70 -18.63
CA GLN A 9 3.51 14.04 -17.78
C GLN A 9 2.79 12.94 -18.59
N ALA A 10 3.54 12.18 -19.39
CA ALA A 10 3.09 10.89 -19.85
C ALA A 10 3.36 9.92 -18.69
N GLY A 11 2.30 9.36 -18.11
CA GLY A 11 2.38 8.33 -17.08
C GLY A 11 3.17 7.12 -17.59
N ILE A 12 4.48 7.18 -17.42
CA ILE A 12 5.35 6.02 -17.56
C ILE A 12 5.09 5.23 -16.28
N HIS A 13 4.22 4.22 -16.37
CA HIS A 13 4.24 3.11 -15.43
C HIS A 13 5.61 2.43 -15.60
N SER A 14 6.64 2.99 -14.98
CA SER A 14 7.96 2.38 -14.99
C SER A 14 7.83 1.10 -14.19
N HIS A 15 8.12 -0.03 -14.81
CA HIS A 15 8.26 -1.28 -14.09
C HIS A 15 9.30 -1.09 -12.99
N VAL A 16 8.92 -1.46 -11.78
CA VAL A 16 9.76 -1.34 -10.60
C VAL A 16 10.23 -2.73 -10.22
N ASP A 17 11.52 -2.96 -10.37
CA ASP A 17 12.14 -4.25 -10.09
C ASP A 17 13.05 -4.22 -8.85
N ASP A 18 13.39 -3.03 -8.34
CA ASP A 18 14.22 -2.91 -7.14
C ASP A 18 13.38 -3.06 -5.85
N PRO A 19 13.86 -3.83 -4.85
CA PRO A 19 13.09 -4.11 -3.64
C PRO A 19 12.65 -2.90 -2.82
N LEU A 20 13.42 -1.80 -2.84
CA LEU A 20 13.10 -0.59 -2.08
C LEU A 20 11.92 0.16 -2.67
N SER A 21 11.93 0.37 -3.99
CA SER A 21 10.84 1.02 -4.70
C SER A 21 9.57 0.14 -4.70
N ILE A 22 9.71 -1.20 -4.77
CA ILE A 22 8.56 -2.10 -4.56
C ILE A 22 7.99 -1.92 -3.14
N ALA A 23 8.84 -1.83 -2.12
CA ALA A 23 8.39 -1.58 -0.75
C ALA A 23 7.71 -0.22 -0.60
N GLU A 24 8.18 0.83 -1.30
CA GLU A 24 7.53 2.14 -1.32
C GLU A 24 6.10 2.07 -1.87
N LEU A 25 5.91 1.46 -3.03
CA LEU A 25 4.58 1.26 -3.61
C LEU A 25 3.65 0.46 -2.69
N LEU A 26 4.18 -0.56 -2.00
CA LEU A 26 3.42 -1.34 -1.03
C LEU A 26 3.04 -0.50 0.21
N ARG A 27 3.89 0.41 0.67
CA ARG A 27 3.56 1.35 1.77
C ARG A 27 2.47 2.32 1.36
N GLU A 28 2.55 2.88 0.16
CA GLU A 28 1.52 3.78 -0.38
C GLU A 28 0.18 3.05 -0.47
N THR A 29 0.17 1.86 -1.07
CA THR A 29 -1.03 1.02 -1.17
C THR A 29 -1.60 0.69 0.23
N LEU A 30 -0.74 0.36 1.20
CA LEU A 30 -1.17 0.05 2.55
C LEU A 30 -1.79 1.27 3.26
N ALA A 31 -1.21 2.46 3.07
CA ALA A 31 -1.76 3.69 3.63
C ALA A 31 -3.15 4.00 3.06
N GLU A 32 -3.34 3.83 1.76
CA GLU A 32 -4.64 4.00 1.09
C GLU A 32 -5.69 3.01 1.61
N GLU A 33 -5.34 1.72 1.73
CA GLU A 33 -6.26 0.70 2.24
C GLU A 33 -6.64 0.92 3.72
N LEU A 34 -5.69 1.38 4.55
CA LEU A 34 -5.96 1.74 5.95
C LEU A 34 -6.88 2.95 6.05
N GLN A 35 -6.71 3.95 5.19
CA GLN A 35 -7.59 5.11 5.11
C GLN A 35 -9.01 4.67 4.68
N ALA A 36 -9.12 3.84 3.64
CA ALA A 36 -10.40 3.29 3.18
C ALA A 36 -11.09 2.44 4.26
N MET A 37 -10.33 1.69 5.06
CA MET A 37 -10.86 0.92 6.19
C MET A 37 -11.42 1.82 7.29
N THR A 38 -10.72 2.91 7.61
CA THR A 38 -11.18 3.89 8.60
C THR A 38 -12.52 4.50 8.16
N GLU A 39 -12.59 4.86 6.89
CA GLU A 39 -13.79 5.37 6.24
C GLU A 39 -14.96 4.39 6.21
N LEU A 40 -14.70 3.11 5.97
CA LEU A 40 -15.71 2.05 6.01
C LEU A 40 -16.23 1.83 7.43
N SER A 41 -15.33 1.82 8.42
CA SER A 41 -15.67 1.66 9.83
C SER A 41 -16.52 2.82 10.35
N ALA A 42 -16.21 4.05 9.92
CA ALA A 42 -17.01 5.23 10.24
C ALA A 42 -18.44 5.10 9.68
N ARG A 43 -18.59 4.66 8.42
CA ARG A 43 -19.91 4.44 7.81
C ARG A 43 -20.69 3.34 8.52
N TRP A 44 -20.04 2.25 8.88
CA TRP A 44 -20.65 1.17 9.67
C TRP A 44 -21.23 1.68 11.00
N HIS A 45 -20.53 2.59 11.70
CA HIS A 45 -21.03 3.20 12.94
C HIS A 45 -22.19 4.19 12.75
N LEU A 46 -22.38 4.74 11.55
CA LEU A 46 -23.42 5.72 11.27
C LEU A 46 -24.72 5.10 10.73
N ILE A 47 -24.68 3.85 10.29
CA ILE A 47 -25.83 3.17 9.70
C ILE A 47 -26.57 2.39 10.80
N GLU A 48 -27.84 2.74 11.01
CA GLU A 48 -28.70 2.11 12.03
C GLU A 48 -29.44 0.86 11.50
N ASP A 49 -29.38 0.60 10.20
CA ASP A 49 -29.95 -0.59 9.58
C ASP A 49 -29.14 -1.84 9.97
N GLU A 50 -29.78 -2.78 10.66
CA GLU A 50 -29.13 -3.97 11.22
C GLU A 50 -28.61 -4.94 10.14
N GLU A 51 -29.35 -5.12 9.05
CA GLU A 51 -28.95 -6.01 7.95
C GLU A 51 -27.75 -5.44 7.20
N VAL A 52 -27.80 -4.14 6.91
CA VAL A 52 -26.68 -3.42 6.29
C VAL A 52 -25.49 -3.39 7.23
N GLY A 53 -25.70 -3.13 8.52
CA GLY A 53 -24.66 -3.12 9.55
C GLY A 53 -23.95 -4.48 9.68
N HIS A 54 -24.72 -5.58 9.66
CA HIS A 54 -24.16 -6.93 9.67
C HIS A 54 -23.33 -7.20 8.42
N THR A 55 -23.83 -6.85 7.23
CA THR A 55 -23.11 -7.02 5.97
C THR A 55 -21.81 -6.21 5.95
N LEU A 56 -21.84 -4.98 6.45
CA LEU A 56 -20.65 -4.12 6.57
C LEU A 56 -19.62 -4.70 7.54
N SER A 57 -20.04 -5.33 8.64
CA SER A 57 -19.10 -6.00 9.55
C SER A 57 -18.32 -7.13 8.87
N HIS A 58 -18.98 -7.94 8.03
CA HIS A 58 -18.31 -8.98 7.24
C HIS A 58 -17.31 -8.36 6.25
N LEU A 59 -17.71 -7.26 5.58
CA LEU A 59 -16.82 -6.56 4.65
C LEU A 59 -15.58 -5.99 5.36
N ILE A 60 -15.73 -5.45 6.57
CA ILE A 60 -14.62 -4.98 7.40
C ILE A 60 -13.69 -6.14 7.76
N GLU A 61 -14.23 -7.29 8.16
CA GLU A 61 -13.42 -8.48 8.48
C GLU A 61 -12.65 -8.99 7.26
N ASP A 62 -13.28 -9.03 6.10
CA ASP A 62 -12.66 -9.44 4.84
C ASP A 62 -11.53 -8.51 4.45
N ARG A 63 -11.77 -7.19 4.48
CA ARG A 63 -10.74 -6.20 4.15
C ARG A 63 -9.61 -6.19 5.17
N ARG A 64 -9.87 -6.50 6.45
CA ARG A 64 -8.82 -6.66 7.46
C ARG A 64 -7.87 -7.80 7.10
N ARG A 65 -8.40 -8.92 6.58
CA ARG A 65 -7.56 -10.03 6.11
C ARG A 65 -6.71 -9.64 4.90
N SER A 66 -7.26 -8.89 3.94
CA SER A 66 -6.51 -8.38 2.80
C SER A 66 -5.39 -7.42 3.21
N ILE A 67 -5.65 -6.50 4.15
CA ILE A 67 -4.64 -5.58 4.69
C ILE A 67 -3.52 -6.36 5.41
N ALA A 68 -3.86 -7.41 6.16
CA ALA A 68 -2.86 -8.26 6.81
C ALA A 68 -1.94 -8.95 5.79
N LEU A 69 -2.49 -9.43 4.67
CA LEU A 69 -1.71 -10.00 3.58
C LEU A 69 -0.79 -8.96 2.94
N LEU A 70 -1.28 -7.73 2.72
CA LEU A 70 -0.50 -6.63 2.18
C LEU A 70 0.68 -6.27 3.11
N TRP A 71 0.42 -6.20 4.42
CA TRP A 71 1.44 -6.00 5.44
C TRP A 71 2.51 -7.10 5.42
N ASP A 72 2.10 -8.37 5.30
CA ASP A 72 3.03 -9.49 5.23
C ASP A 72 3.93 -9.44 4.00
N ILE A 73 3.39 -9.03 2.85
CA ILE A 73 4.15 -8.86 1.61
C ILE A 73 5.12 -7.68 1.72
N LEU A 74 4.68 -6.56 2.31
CA LEU A 74 5.54 -5.40 2.59
C LEU A 74 6.71 -5.81 3.48
N ARG A 75 6.44 -6.45 4.63
CA ARG A 75 7.47 -6.90 5.57
C ARG A 75 8.52 -7.78 4.90
N LYS A 76 8.10 -8.80 4.14
CA LYS A 76 9.02 -9.70 3.41
C LYS A 76 9.83 -8.96 2.33
N THR A 77 9.29 -7.89 1.76
CA THR A 77 9.98 -7.10 0.74
C THR A 77 11.00 -6.18 1.40
N GLU A 78 10.66 -5.55 2.52
CA GLU A 78 11.59 -4.75 3.32
C GLU A 78 12.73 -5.61 3.90
N GLU A 79 12.44 -6.80 4.42
CA GLU A 79 13.46 -7.74 4.89
C GLU A 79 14.49 -8.07 3.79
N ARG A 80 14.04 -8.26 2.54
CA ARG A 80 14.93 -8.47 1.39
C ARG A 80 15.72 -7.22 1.05
N ALA A 81 15.05 -6.07 0.95
CA ALA A 81 15.67 -4.79 0.63
C ALA A 81 16.80 -4.44 1.62
N PHE A 82 16.52 -4.56 2.93
CA PHE A 82 17.51 -4.27 3.97
C PHE A 82 18.54 -5.39 4.15
N GLY A 83 18.17 -6.65 3.92
CA GLY A 83 19.10 -7.78 3.93
C GLY A 83 20.14 -7.72 2.82
N GLU A 84 19.76 -7.29 1.62
CA GLU A 84 20.67 -7.11 0.47
C GLU A 84 21.67 -5.96 0.70
N ILE A 85 21.24 -4.86 1.36
CA ILE A 85 22.12 -3.75 1.73
C ILE A 85 23.28 -4.22 2.64
N HIS A 86 23.04 -5.22 3.51
CA HIS A 86 24.07 -5.75 4.40
C HIS A 86 25.10 -6.67 3.71
N HIS A 87 24.76 -7.28 2.57
CA HIS A 87 25.70 -8.15 1.84
C HIS A 87 26.64 -7.40 0.89
N HIS A 88 26.31 -6.18 0.49
CA HIS A 88 27.16 -5.37 -0.40
C HIS A 88 28.24 -4.53 0.32
N GLY A 89 28.36 -4.64 1.64
CA GLY A 89 29.36 -3.91 2.45
C GLY A 89 30.70 -4.63 2.69
N HIS A 90 30.90 -5.85 2.16
CA HIS A 90 32.12 -6.62 2.32
C HIS A 90 32.71 -7.07 0.97
N SER A 91 33.23 -6.12 0.20
CA SER A 91 34.29 -6.42 -0.77
C SER A 91 35.47 -5.49 -0.49
N HIS A 92 36.57 -6.12 -0.07
CA HIS A 92 37.90 -5.54 0.09
C HIS A 92 38.37 -4.75 -1.14
#